data_AF-A0A922LR49-F1
#
_entry.id   AF-A0A922LR49-F1
#
_cell.length_a   1.000
_cell.length_b   1.000
_cell.length_c   1.000
_cell.angle_alpha   90.00
_cell.angle_beta   90.00
_cell.angle_gamma   90.00
#
_symmetry.space_group_name_H-M   'P 1'
#
loop_
_entity.id
_entity.type
_entity.pdbx_description
1 polymer ?
#
loop_
_entity_poly.entity_id
_entity_poly.type
_entity_poly.pdbx_seq_one_letter_code
_entity_poly.pdbx_strand_id
1 'polypeptide(L)'
;MIGRLCVFSRLACRRAVYIFREFCAEAELLVEDGSKSRSCKPIRPLYFDFQASTQLDPRVLDAMLPFYISHFGNPHSRTHEYGWYCEEAIEKARENVANQIGADHKEIIFTSGATESNNLAVKGVAKFYHPKKKHIITTQIEHKCVLDSCRVLENDGFDVTYLPVQKNGILDLEVLTFFFMIYYRFWNGLLSPKRF
;
A
#
# COMPACT_ATOMS: atom_id res chain seq x y z
N MET A 1 32.17 -9.97 -29.40
CA MET A 1 31.70 -10.83 -30.51
C MET A 1 30.42 -11.53 -30.06
N ILE A 2 29.29 -11.16 -30.69
CA ILE A 2 28.12 -11.99 -31.08
C ILE A 2 27.60 -12.95 -29.99
N GLY A 3 26.46 -12.74 -29.33
CA GLY A 3 25.16 -12.40 -29.90
C GLY A 3 24.36 -13.66 -30.25
N ARG A 4 23.56 -14.19 -29.31
CA ARG A 4 22.45 -15.14 -29.55
C ARG A 4 21.30 -14.72 -28.62
N LEU A 5 20.52 -13.70 -28.99
CA LEU A 5 19.32 -13.78 -29.82
C LEU A 5 18.43 -15.01 -29.53
N CYS A 6 17.47 -14.77 -28.65
CA CYS A 6 16.31 -15.60 -28.39
C CYS A 6 15.49 -15.72 -29.69
N VAL A 7 15.38 -16.94 -30.22
CA VAL A 7 14.58 -17.24 -31.41
C VAL A 7 13.11 -17.31 -30.98
N PHE A 8 12.44 -16.17 -30.92
CA PHE A 8 10.98 -16.15 -30.99
C PHE A 8 10.58 -16.60 -32.39
N SER A 9 9.91 -17.75 -32.47
CA SER A 9 9.40 -18.29 -33.73
C SER A 9 8.43 -17.28 -34.36
N ARG A 10 8.63 -16.99 -35.65
CA ARG A 10 7.82 -16.06 -36.46
C ARG A 10 6.32 -16.41 -36.53
N LEU A 11 5.91 -17.57 -36.02
CA LEU A 11 4.52 -18.04 -36.04
C LEU A 11 3.67 -17.44 -34.91
N ALA A 12 4.25 -17.20 -33.72
CA ALA A 12 3.50 -16.69 -32.57
C ALA A 12 3.12 -15.20 -32.72
N CYS A 13 3.99 -14.39 -33.34
CA CYS A 13 3.74 -12.97 -33.56
C CYS A 13 2.66 -12.72 -34.64
N ARG A 14 2.52 -13.61 -35.64
CA ARG A 14 1.45 -13.49 -36.64
C ARG A 14 0.05 -13.75 -36.07
N ARG A 15 -0.08 -14.64 -35.09
CA ARG A 15 -1.38 -14.95 -34.47
C ARG A 15 -1.90 -13.83 -33.58
N ALA A 16 -1.01 -13.16 -32.83
CA ALA A 16 -1.38 -12.01 -32.00
C ALA A 16 -1.80 -10.79 -32.84
N VAL A 17 -1.14 -10.54 -33.97
CA VAL A 17 -1.50 -9.45 -34.89
C VAL A 17 -2.83 -9.71 -35.60
N TYR A 18 -3.16 -10.98 -35.92
CA TYR A 18 -4.45 -11.33 -36.52
C TYR A 18 -5.62 -11.16 -35.55
N ILE A 19 -5.46 -11.57 -34.29
CA ILE A 19 -6.51 -11.39 -33.27
C ILE A 19 -6.75 -9.89 -33.00
N PHE A 20 -5.70 -9.08 -32.97
CA PHE A 20 -5.85 -7.62 -32.80
C PHE A 20 -6.54 -6.96 -34.02
N ARG A 21 -6.28 -7.46 -35.24
CA ARG A 21 -6.93 -6.96 -36.45
C ARG A 21 -8.40 -7.38 -36.57
N GLU A 22 -8.75 -8.61 -36.19
CA GLU A 22 -10.16 -9.04 -36.16
C GLU A 22 -10.96 -8.25 -35.11
N PHE A 23 -10.37 -8.02 -33.93
CA PHE A 23 -11.04 -7.22 -32.88
C PHE A 23 -11.22 -5.75 -33.29
N CYS A 24 -10.25 -5.17 -34.00
CA CYS A 24 -10.41 -3.82 -34.56
C CYS A 24 -11.40 -3.77 -35.74
N ALA A 25 -11.45 -4.80 -36.58
CA ALA A 25 -12.39 -4.87 -37.72
C ALA A 25 -13.84 -5.06 -37.27
N GLU A 26 -14.09 -5.88 -36.23
CA GLU A 26 -15.42 -5.97 -35.61
C GLU A 26 -15.83 -4.65 -34.94
N ALA A 27 -14.88 -3.93 -34.36
CA ALA A 27 -15.14 -2.60 -33.79
C ALA A 27 -15.45 -1.54 -34.88
N GLU A 28 -14.80 -1.60 -36.05
CA GLU A 28 -15.11 -0.73 -37.19
C GLU A 28 -16.47 -1.05 -37.82
N LEU A 29 -16.84 -2.33 -37.94
CA LEU A 29 -18.15 -2.73 -38.47
C LEU A 29 -19.33 -2.27 -37.60
N LEU A 30 -19.14 -2.13 -36.29
CA LEU A 30 -20.14 -1.56 -35.38
C LEU A 30 -20.33 -0.04 -35.54
N VAL A 31 -19.44 0.64 -36.26
CA VAL A 31 -19.48 2.10 -36.49
C VAL A 31 -20.14 2.45 -37.84
N GLU A 32 -20.19 1.54 -38.81
CA GLU A 32 -20.71 1.81 -40.16
C GLU A 32 -22.24 1.70 -40.31
N ASP A 33 -22.95 1.06 -39.38
CA ASP A 33 -24.41 0.99 -39.41
C ASP A 33 -25.03 2.32 -38.97
N GLY A 34 -25.21 3.23 -39.94
CA GLY A 34 -25.82 4.55 -39.86
C GLY A 34 -27.30 4.60 -39.43
N SER A 35 -27.74 3.72 -38.54
CA SER A 35 -29.03 3.84 -37.85
C SER A 35 -28.86 4.65 -36.56
N LYS A 36 -29.17 5.95 -36.64
CA LYS A 36 -29.38 6.80 -35.46
C LYS A 36 -30.57 6.27 -34.65
N SER A 37 -30.36 5.29 -33.78
CA SER A 37 -31.28 5.05 -32.66
C SER A 37 -30.64 4.28 -31.50
N ARG A 38 -30.87 4.83 -30.30
CA ARG A 38 -30.74 4.26 -28.94
C ARG A 38 -29.37 4.41 -28.29
N SER A 39 -29.39 5.04 -27.11
CA SER A 39 -28.25 5.34 -26.24
C SER A 39 -27.24 4.19 -26.20
N CYS A 40 -26.16 4.32 -26.96
CA CYS A 40 -25.02 3.44 -26.78
C CYS A 40 -24.40 3.83 -25.43
N LYS A 41 -24.66 3.03 -24.39
CA LYS A 41 -23.95 3.20 -23.12
C LYS A 41 -22.46 3.14 -23.46
N PRO A 42 -21.65 4.14 -23.05
CA PRO A 42 -20.24 4.11 -23.36
C PRO A 42 -19.65 2.80 -22.84
N ILE A 43 -18.86 2.14 -23.68
CA ILE A 43 -18.12 0.94 -23.30
C ILE A 43 -17.35 1.28 -22.02
N ARG A 44 -17.45 0.41 -21.00
CA ARG A 44 -16.74 0.65 -19.74
C ARG A 44 -15.24 0.68 -20.03
N PRO A 45 -14.50 1.65 -19.46
CA PRO A 45 -13.06 1.73 -19.67
C PRO A 45 -12.37 0.51 -19.06
N LEU A 46 -11.25 0.10 -19.68
CA LEU A 46 -10.34 -0.84 -19.06
C LEU A 46 -9.70 -0.18 -17.84
N TYR A 47 -9.61 -0.92 -16.74
CA TYR A 47 -9.04 -0.42 -15.48
C TYR A 47 -7.56 -0.81 -15.39
N PHE A 48 -6.66 0.18 -15.44
CA PHE A 48 -5.22 0.00 -15.31
C PHE A 48 -4.62 0.78 -14.12
N ASP A 49 -5.46 1.22 -13.18
CA ASP A 49 -5.07 2.04 -12.02
C ASP A 49 -5.07 1.23 -10.70
N PHE A 50 -4.51 0.02 -10.74
CA PHE A 50 -4.55 -0.92 -9.60
C PHE A 50 -3.69 -0.48 -8.41
N GLN A 51 -2.78 0.48 -8.59
CA GLN A 51 -2.01 1.06 -7.49
C GLN A 51 -2.84 2.02 -6.63
N ALA A 52 -3.91 2.62 -7.19
CA ALA A 52 -4.81 3.49 -6.42
C ALA A 52 -5.80 2.68 -5.58
N SER A 53 -6.44 1.67 -6.19
CA SER A 53 -7.29 0.70 -5.50
C SER A 53 -7.52 -0.54 -6.37
N THR A 54 -8.02 -1.62 -5.79
CA THR A 54 -8.28 -2.88 -6.48
C THR A 54 -9.74 -3.27 -6.40
N GLN A 55 -10.20 -4.04 -7.39
CA GLN A 55 -11.54 -4.63 -7.33
C GLN A 55 -11.57 -5.70 -6.23
N LEU A 56 -12.68 -5.77 -5.50
CA LEU A 56 -12.86 -6.78 -4.47
C LEU A 56 -12.90 -8.17 -5.11
N ASP A 57 -12.07 -9.09 -4.62
CA ASP A 57 -12.12 -10.49 -5.06
C ASP A 57 -13.48 -11.10 -4.64
N PRO A 58 -14.22 -11.77 -5.54
CA PRO A 58 -15.51 -12.37 -5.19
C PRO A 58 -15.46 -13.31 -3.99
N ARG A 59 -14.34 -13.99 -3.75
CA ARG A 59 -14.14 -14.87 -2.58
C ARG A 59 -14.06 -14.07 -1.27
N VAL A 60 -13.53 -12.86 -1.32
CA VAL A 60 -13.50 -11.96 -0.16
C VAL A 60 -14.91 -11.46 0.14
N LEU A 61 -15.67 -11.09 -0.90
CA LEU A 61 -17.07 -10.68 -0.72
C LEU A 61 -17.90 -11.80 -0.07
N ASP A 62 -17.79 -13.02 -0.59
CA ASP A 62 -18.49 -14.20 -0.07
C ASP A 62 -18.17 -14.44 1.41
N ALA A 63 -16.89 -14.33 1.80
CA ALA A 63 -16.47 -14.46 3.19
C ALA A 63 -16.98 -13.32 4.10
N MET A 64 -17.18 -12.12 3.57
CA MET A 64 -17.64 -10.95 4.33
C MET A 64 -19.16 -10.91 4.51
N LEU A 65 -19.94 -11.38 3.53
CA LEU A 65 -21.40 -11.27 3.52
C LEU A 65 -22.10 -11.79 4.79
N PRO A 66 -21.71 -12.92 5.40
CA PRO A 66 -22.35 -13.40 6.62
C PRO A 66 -22.32 -12.40 7.78
N PHE A 67 -21.25 -11.59 7.89
CA PHE A 67 -21.10 -10.60 8.98
C PHE A 67 -21.97 -9.36 8.80
N TYR A 68 -22.56 -9.16 7.61
CA TYR A 68 -23.55 -8.12 7.36
C TYR A 68 -24.99 -8.56 7.64
N ILE A 69 -25.26 -9.87 7.69
CA ILE A 69 -26.63 -10.40 7.71
C ILE A 69 -26.89 -11.23 8.98
N SER A 70 -26.13 -12.31 9.18
CA SER A 70 -26.39 -13.31 10.23
C SER A 70 -25.46 -13.19 11.44
N HIS A 71 -24.24 -12.72 11.23
CA HIS A 71 -23.20 -12.62 12.27
C HIS A 71 -22.84 -11.16 12.56
N PHE A 72 -23.83 -10.39 13.01
CA PHE A 72 -23.73 -8.95 13.27
C PHE A 72 -23.32 -8.60 14.71
N GLY A 73 -22.91 -9.59 15.51
CA GLY A 73 -22.58 -9.40 16.92
C GLY A 73 -21.35 -8.50 17.13
N ASN A 74 -21.32 -7.77 18.24
CA ASN A 74 -20.13 -7.02 18.63
C ASN A 74 -19.07 -8.01 19.16
N PRO A 75 -17.85 -8.06 18.56
CA PRO A 75 -16.78 -8.97 18.99
C PRO A 75 -16.28 -8.70 20.42
N HIS A 76 -16.59 -7.53 21.01
CA HIS A 76 -16.25 -7.23 22.41
C HIS A 76 -17.29 -7.76 23.40
N SER A 77 -18.43 -8.28 22.93
CA SER A 77 -19.45 -8.88 23.78
C SER A 77 -19.05 -10.29 24.21
N ARG A 78 -18.67 -10.46 25.48
CA ARG A 78 -18.22 -11.75 26.03
C ARG A 78 -19.31 -12.63 26.63
N THR A 79 -20.56 -12.18 26.65
CA THR A 79 -21.65 -12.83 27.41
C THR A 79 -22.62 -13.64 26.55
N HIS A 80 -22.50 -13.58 25.23
CA HIS A 80 -23.44 -14.24 24.33
C HIS A 80 -22.77 -14.74 23.04
N GLU A 81 -23.36 -15.77 22.45
CA GLU A 81 -22.84 -16.49 21.28
C GLU A 81 -22.54 -15.60 20.08
N TYR A 82 -23.40 -14.60 19.80
CA TYR A 82 -23.17 -13.66 18.69
C TYR A 82 -21.84 -12.91 18.79
N GLY A 83 -21.35 -12.65 20.01
CA GLY A 83 -20.08 -11.93 20.21
C GLY A 83 -18.90 -12.87 20.04
N TRP A 84 -18.99 -14.09 20.60
CA TRP A 84 -17.96 -15.12 20.49
C TRP A 84 -17.68 -15.51 19.04
N TYR A 85 -18.72 -15.68 18.22
CA TYR A 85 -18.54 -16.02 16.81
C TYR A 85 -17.81 -14.91 16.04
N CYS A 86 -18.14 -13.64 16.30
CA CYS A 86 -17.45 -12.51 15.67
C CYS A 86 -16.01 -12.35 16.18
N GLU A 87 -15.76 -12.60 17.47
CA GLU A 87 -14.41 -12.60 18.06
C GLU A 87 -13.52 -13.67 17.39
N GLU A 88 -14.02 -14.90 17.26
CA GLU A 88 -13.32 -15.99 16.57
C GLU A 88 -12.98 -15.64 15.12
N ALA A 89 -13.92 -15.03 14.39
CA ALA A 89 -13.69 -14.59 13.02
C ALA A 89 -12.59 -13.54 12.91
N ILE A 90 -12.54 -12.58 13.84
CA ILE A 90 -11.50 -11.54 13.88
C ILE A 90 -10.13 -12.14 14.21
N GLU A 91 -10.05 -13.07 15.17
CA GLU A 91 -8.78 -13.70 15.52
C GLU A 91 -8.27 -14.59 14.39
N LYS A 92 -9.14 -15.33 13.70
CA LYS A 92 -8.78 -16.06 12.48
C LYS A 92 -8.27 -15.13 11.37
N ALA A 93 -8.92 -13.98 11.17
CA ALA A 93 -8.45 -12.98 10.22
C ALA A 93 -7.07 -12.42 10.62
N ARG A 94 -6.84 -12.21 11.92
CA ARG A 94 -5.56 -11.75 12.47
C ARG A 94 -4.44 -12.74 12.20
N GLU A 95 -4.67 -14.02 12.48
CA GLU A 95 -3.75 -15.11 12.19
C GLU A 95 -3.42 -15.20 10.69
N ASN A 96 -4.43 -15.07 9.82
CA ASN A 96 -4.20 -15.08 8.38
C ASN A 96 -3.27 -13.93 7.94
N VAL A 97 -3.50 -12.70 8.44
CA VAL A 97 -2.62 -11.56 8.12
C VAL A 97 -1.21 -11.78 8.67
N ALA A 98 -1.08 -12.24 9.91
CA ALA A 98 0.20 -12.53 10.55
C ALA A 98 1.02 -13.55 9.76
N ASN A 99 0.39 -14.65 9.35
CA ASN A 99 1.03 -15.71 8.56
C ASN A 99 1.52 -15.23 7.19
N GLN A 100 0.81 -14.28 6.55
CA GLN A 100 1.24 -13.73 5.25
C GLN A 100 2.51 -12.89 5.35
N ILE A 101 2.75 -12.23 6.49
CA ILE A 101 3.92 -11.35 6.69
C ILE A 101 4.98 -11.96 7.62
N GLY A 102 4.75 -13.16 8.15
CA GLY A 102 5.68 -13.85 9.07
C GLY A 102 5.79 -13.20 10.45
N ALA A 103 4.70 -12.59 10.96
CA ALA A 103 4.65 -11.95 12.27
C ALA A 103 3.91 -12.81 13.31
N ASP A 104 4.02 -12.47 14.60
CA ASP A 104 3.14 -13.04 15.63
C ASP A 104 1.76 -12.37 15.54
N HIS A 105 0.69 -13.15 15.70
CA HIS A 105 -0.67 -12.62 15.59
C HIS A 105 -0.94 -11.48 16.59
N LYS A 106 -0.30 -11.50 17.78
CA LYS A 106 -0.44 -10.45 18.80
C LYS A 106 0.15 -9.10 18.37
N GLU A 107 1.00 -9.08 17.36
CA GLU A 107 1.60 -7.86 16.80
C GLU A 107 0.69 -7.18 15.77
N ILE A 108 -0.35 -7.87 15.28
CA ILE A 108 -1.27 -7.34 14.27
C ILE A 108 -2.36 -6.49 14.94
N ILE A 109 -2.39 -5.21 14.61
CA ILE A 109 -3.44 -4.27 15.01
C ILE A 109 -4.25 -3.89 13.77
N PHE A 110 -5.57 -4.10 13.81
CA PHE A 110 -6.47 -3.66 12.75
C PHE A 110 -6.72 -2.14 12.87
N THR A 111 -6.59 -1.45 11.74
CA THR A 111 -6.88 -0.02 11.58
C THR A 111 -7.86 0.16 10.43
N SER A 112 -8.37 1.38 10.24
CA SER A 112 -9.21 1.74 9.09
C SER A 112 -8.46 1.73 7.74
N GLY A 113 -7.12 1.67 7.75
CA GLY A 113 -6.30 1.59 6.55
C GLY A 113 -4.87 2.11 6.76
N ALA A 114 -4.07 2.05 5.70
CA ALA A 114 -2.64 2.39 5.76
C ALA A 114 -2.36 3.84 6.20
N THR A 115 -3.26 4.78 5.91
CA THR A 115 -3.14 6.17 6.38
C THR A 115 -3.18 6.26 7.91
N GLU A 116 -4.10 5.53 8.56
CA GLU A 116 -4.18 5.49 10.02
C GLU A 116 -2.96 4.75 10.59
N SER A 117 -2.58 3.60 10.01
CA SER A 117 -1.41 2.85 10.46
C SER A 117 -0.12 3.68 10.41
N ASN A 118 0.11 4.43 9.33
CA ASN A 118 1.27 5.30 9.20
C ASN A 118 1.26 6.44 10.24
N ASN A 119 0.09 7.02 10.49
CA ASN A 119 -0.05 8.04 11.54
C ASN A 119 0.25 7.45 12.93
N LEU A 120 -0.29 6.27 13.23
CA LEU A 120 -0.08 5.58 14.50
C LEU A 120 1.39 5.25 14.71
N ALA A 121 2.06 4.70 13.69
CA ALA A 121 3.48 4.34 13.77
C ALA A 121 4.36 5.58 13.95
N VAL A 122 4.25 6.57 13.07
CA VAL A 122 5.13 7.74 13.07
C VAL A 122 4.89 8.61 14.30
N LYS A 123 3.64 9.00 14.58
CA LYS A 123 3.33 9.89 15.71
C LYS A 123 3.42 9.14 17.04
N GLY A 124 3.04 7.86 17.08
CA GLY A 124 3.09 7.05 18.29
C GLY A 124 4.53 6.85 18.78
N VAL A 125 5.43 6.43 17.89
CA VAL A 125 6.86 6.23 18.23
C VAL A 125 7.51 7.55 18.62
N ALA A 126 7.29 8.62 17.84
CA ALA A 126 7.85 9.94 18.13
C ALA A 126 7.45 10.44 19.53
N LYS A 127 6.16 10.36 19.86
CA LYS A 127 5.63 10.81 21.16
C LYS A 127 6.04 9.92 22.32
N PHE A 128 6.17 8.61 22.11
CA PHE A 128 6.58 7.67 23.15
C PHE A 128 8.03 7.89 23.62
N TYR A 129 8.95 8.16 22.68
CA TYR A 129 10.36 8.39 23.02
C TYR A 129 10.69 9.86 23.35
N HIS A 130 9.75 10.78 23.17
CA HIS A 130 9.88 12.16 23.61
C HIS A 130 9.93 12.23 25.17
N PRO A 131 10.79 13.08 25.78
CA PRO A 131 11.68 14.07 25.16
C PRO A 131 13.09 13.56 24.81
N LYS A 132 13.40 12.28 25.05
CA LYS A 132 14.76 11.74 24.91
C LYS A 132 15.24 11.68 23.47
N LYS A 133 14.35 11.32 22.54
CA LYS A 133 14.63 11.28 21.10
C LYS A 133 13.68 12.22 20.38
N LYS A 134 14.23 13.17 19.61
CA LYS A 134 13.48 14.21 18.90
C LYS A 134 13.80 14.29 17.41
N HIS A 135 14.42 13.25 16.85
CA HIS A 135 14.80 13.23 15.45
C HIS A 135 14.14 12.07 14.71
N ILE A 136 13.66 12.34 13.49
CA ILE A 136 12.99 11.38 12.61
C ILE A 136 13.69 11.44 11.25
N ILE A 137 13.97 10.26 10.69
CA ILE A 137 14.50 10.12 9.34
C ILE A 137 13.42 9.50 8.47
N THR A 138 13.17 10.10 7.31
CA THR A 138 12.24 9.59 6.30
C THR A 138 12.76 9.90 4.90
N THR A 139 12.08 9.45 3.84
CA THR A 139 12.48 9.74 2.44
C THR A 139 11.60 10.84 1.84
N GLN A 140 12.08 11.46 0.75
CA GLN A 140 11.32 12.47 0.01
C GLN A 140 10.16 11.87 -0.82
N ILE A 141 10.14 10.55 -1.02
CA ILE A 141 9.20 9.86 -1.91
C ILE A 141 8.12 9.06 -1.16
N GLU A 142 8.01 9.27 0.15
CA GLU A 142 6.96 8.62 0.94
C GLU A 142 5.55 9.03 0.52
N HIS A 143 4.58 8.18 0.85
CA HIS A 143 3.17 8.54 0.70
C HIS A 143 2.83 9.78 1.54
N LYS A 144 1.90 10.60 1.04
CA LYS A 144 1.51 11.88 1.65
C LYS A 144 1.19 11.79 3.14
N CYS A 145 0.56 10.71 3.59
CA CYS A 145 0.21 10.53 5.01
C CYS A 145 1.44 10.44 5.95
N VAL A 146 2.59 9.97 5.46
CA VAL A 146 3.86 9.95 6.22
C VAL A 146 4.44 11.34 6.25
N LEU A 147 4.59 11.99 5.08
CA LEU A 147 5.15 13.34 4.97
C LEU A 147 4.35 14.36 5.79
N ASP A 148 3.03 14.32 5.72
CA ASP A 148 2.17 15.23 6.50
C ASP A 148 2.22 14.91 8.01
N SER A 149 2.40 13.64 8.39
CA SER A 149 2.64 13.28 9.80
C SER A 149 3.97 13.84 10.31
N CYS A 150 5.02 13.76 9.51
CA CYS A 150 6.31 14.36 9.80
C CYS A 150 6.23 15.88 9.95
N ARG A 151 5.55 16.58 9.03
CA ARG A 151 5.33 18.04 9.12
C ARG A 151 4.61 18.47 10.39
N VAL A 152 3.62 17.69 10.83
CA VAL A 152 2.95 17.95 12.11
C VAL A 152 3.94 17.81 13.27
N LEU A 153 4.81 16.80 13.23
CA LEU A 153 5.84 16.60 14.27
C LEU A 153 6.94 17.68 14.23
N GLU A 154 7.28 18.22 13.06
CA GLU A 154 8.16 19.39 12.93
C GLU A 154 7.58 20.60 13.69
N ASN A 155 6.28 20.85 13.52
CA ASN A 155 5.56 21.90 14.27
C ASN A 155 5.52 21.61 15.79
N ASP A 156 5.52 20.33 16.18
CA ASP A 156 5.60 19.89 17.58
C ASP A 156 7.04 19.93 18.15
N GLY A 157 8.03 20.39 17.36
CA GLY A 157 9.42 20.57 17.80
C GLY A 157 10.32 19.35 17.63
N PHE A 158 9.99 18.44 16.72
CA PHE A 158 10.89 17.38 16.25
C PHE A 158 11.72 17.86 15.06
N ASP A 159 12.96 17.40 14.97
CA ASP A 159 13.79 17.56 13.79
C ASP A 159 13.49 16.41 12.80
N VAL A 160 13.17 16.72 11.55
CA VAL A 160 12.93 15.70 10.52
C VAL A 160 13.93 15.85 9.38
N THR A 161 14.56 14.74 9.00
CA THR A 161 15.42 14.67 7.81
C THR A 161 14.73 13.91 6.69
N TYR A 162 14.48 14.59 5.57
CA TYR A 162 13.92 14.01 4.35
C TYR A 162 15.03 13.63 3.37
N LEU A 163 15.41 12.35 3.35
CA LEU A 163 16.50 11.83 2.54
C LEU A 163 16.14 11.83 1.04
N PRO A 164 17.04 12.32 0.16
CA PRO A 164 16.86 12.19 -1.27
C PRO A 164 17.05 10.73 -1.71
N VAL A 165 16.47 10.38 -2.85
CA VAL A 165 16.67 9.08 -3.50
C VAL A 165 17.51 9.24 -4.76
N GLN A 166 18.14 8.14 -5.20
CA GLN A 166 18.88 8.10 -6.45
C GLN A 166 17.91 8.21 -7.65
N LYS A 167 18.45 8.40 -8.87
CA LYS A 167 17.65 8.52 -10.10
C LYS A 167 16.76 7.30 -10.42
N ASN A 168 17.07 6.14 -9.85
CA ASN A 168 16.28 4.92 -9.95
C ASN A 168 15.16 4.83 -8.89
N GLY A 169 15.00 5.84 -8.03
CA GLY A 169 14.01 5.87 -6.96
C GLY A 169 14.42 5.11 -5.68
N ILE A 170 15.65 4.61 -5.60
CA ILE A 170 16.15 3.82 -4.46
C ILE A 170 16.97 4.71 -3.53
N LEU A 171 16.81 4.52 -2.21
CA LEU A 171 17.60 5.19 -1.19
C LEU A 171 19.00 4.59 -1.12
N ASP A 172 20.02 5.45 -1.02
CA ASP A 172 21.38 5.03 -0.72
C ASP A 172 21.53 4.71 0.78
N LEU A 173 21.91 3.48 1.11
CA LEU A 173 22.05 3.01 2.48
C LEU A 173 23.23 3.67 3.21
N GLU A 174 24.26 4.11 2.49
CA GLU A 174 25.37 4.85 3.09
C GLU A 174 24.90 6.21 3.60
N VAL A 175 24.03 6.88 2.83
CA VAL A 175 23.41 8.16 3.23
C VAL A 175 22.54 7.96 4.48
N LEU A 176 21.70 6.92 4.52
CA LEU A 176 20.90 6.60 5.71
C LEU A 176 21.78 6.37 6.94
N THR A 177 22.85 5.58 6.77
CA THR A 177 23.78 5.23 7.85
C THR A 177 24.49 6.48 8.38
N PHE A 178 24.94 7.36 7.48
CA PHE A 178 25.59 8.61 7.82
C PHE A 178 24.71 9.48 8.74
N PHE A 179 23.46 9.73 8.34
CA PHE A 179 22.52 10.50 9.16
C PHE A 179 22.21 9.80 10.48
N PHE A 180 21.94 8.49 10.46
CA PHE A 180 21.68 7.74 11.68
C PHE A 180 22.82 7.84 12.70
N MET A 181 24.08 7.72 12.25
CA MET A 181 25.24 7.79 13.15
C MET A 181 25.42 9.16 13.79
N ILE A 182 25.08 10.25 13.10
CA ILE A 182 25.13 11.60 13.67
C ILE A 182 24.19 11.71 14.87
N TYR A 183 22.92 11.34 14.71
CA TYR A 183 21.92 11.46 15.77
C TYR A 183 22.11 10.41 16.87
N TYR A 184 22.58 9.21 16.53
CA TYR A 184 22.97 8.21 17.52
C TYR A 184 24.07 8.74 18.45
N ARG A 185 25.13 9.33 17.89
CA ARG A 185 26.21 9.93 18.69
C ARG A 185 25.72 11.13 19.50
N PHE A 186 24.82 11.95 18.94
CA PHE A 186 24.19 13.05 19.67
C PHE A 186 23.40 12.56 20.90
N TRP A 187 22.54 11.55 20.74
CA TRP A 187 21.75 11.00 21.85
C TRP A 187 22.57 10.28 22.92
N ASN A 188 23.74 9.76 22.57
CA ASN A 188 24.67 9.14 23.52
C ASN A 188 25.70 10.13 24.09
N GLY A 189 25.55 11.44 23.86
CA GLY A 189 26.45 12.46 24.40
C GLY A 189 27.85 12.50 23.78
N LEU A 190 28.06 11.82 22.66
CA LEU A 190 29.34 11.71 21.93
C LEU A 190 29.55 12.83 20.91
N LEU A 191 28.55 13.69 20.71
CA LEU A 191 28.59 14.89 19.87
C LEU A 191 27.90 16.03 20.62
N SER A 192 28.48 17.23 20.58
CA SER A 192 27.86 18.42 21.16
C SER A 192 26.70 18.93 20.29
N PRO A 193 25.69 19.60 20.86
CA PRO A 193 24.61 20.23 20.11
C PRO A 193 25.14 21.41 19.30
N LYS A 194 25.70 21.15 18.13
CA LYS A 194 25.79 22.14 17.06
C LYS A 194 24.68 21.81 16.07
N ARG A 195 23.76 22.75 15.86
CA ARG A 195 22.74 22.66 14.81
C ARG A 195 23.48 22.43 13.47
N PHE A 196 23.26 21.27 12.87
CA PHE A 196 23.68 20.98 11.50
C PHE A 196 22.64 21.51 10.53
#